data_AF-A0A7R9R515-F1
#
_entry.id   AF-A0A7R9R515-F1
#
_cell.length_a   1.000
_cell.length_b   1.000
_cell.length_c   1.000
_cell.angle_alpha   90.00
_cell.angle_beta   90.00
_cell.angle_gamma   90.00
#
_symmetry.space_group_name_H-M   'P 1'
#
loop_
_entity.id
_entity.type
_entity.pdbx_description
1 polymer ?
#
loop_
_entity_poly.entity_id
_entity_poly.type
_entity_poly.pdbx_seq_one_letter_code
_entity_poly.pdbx_strand_id
1 'polypeptide(L)'
;MAVKRATILVSGDVQQTGYRDRAIEIGKRLNLSGYAENLPDGRVRIVAEGEEESLNKFLSDVDIKNALINVERIDHSISDATGEFSDFHKLVGKGETDERLDTAATLLKELINVTRDGFAKTISAIESVRRDTSAMLEKQDRMLEKQDRMLEKQDRMLEKQDITIEILKSVKEDTSQIREDTSQISGIRENTEKMLEKQDITIEILKGVTDETIHTREDTPTIRAKREKKTR
;
A
#
# COMPACT_ATOMS: atom_id res chain seq x y z
N MET A 1 -16.34 -69.66 -41.73
CA MET A 1 -17.58 -69.38 -40.98
C MET A 1 -18.48 -68.51 -41.83
N ALA A 2 -19.79 -68.54 -41.64
CA ALA A 2 -20.71 -67.71 -42.43
C ALA A 2 -20.62 -66.25 -41.97
N VAL A 3 -20.39 -65.32 -42.90
CA VAL A 3 -20.42 -63.89 -42.64
C VAL A 3 -21.85 -63.41 -42.83
N LYS A 4 -22.36 -62.65 -41.86
CA LYS A 4 -23.71 -62.09 -41.87
C LYS A 4 -23.67 -60.59 -41.67
N ARG A 5 -24.79 -59.94 -41.93
CA ARG A 5 -25.02 -58.52 -41.66
C ARG A 5 -26.12 -58.37 -40.64
N ALA A 6 -25.87 -57.64 -39.56
CA ALA A 6 -26.88 -57.22 -38.60
C ALA A 6 -27.21 -55.75 -38.82
N THR A 7 -28.49 -55.44 -38.96
CA THR A 7 -29.02 -54.07 -38.84
C THR A 7 -29.69 -53.96 -37.49
N ILE A 8 -29.22 -53.04 -36.67
CA ILE A 8 -29.59 -52.88 -35.26
C ILE A 8 -30.11 -51.46 -35.06
N LEU A 9 -31.29 -51.33 -34.47
CA LEU A 9 -31.93 -50.07 -34.12
C LEU A 9 -32.01 -50.00 -32.59
N VAL A 10 -31.37 -48.99 -32.03
CA VAL A 10 -31.21 -48.82 -30.59
C VAL A 10 -31.97 -47.58 -30.16
N SER A 11 -32.82 -47.74 -29.14
CA SER A 11 -33.65 -46.69 -28.55
C SER A 11 -33.29 -46.48 -27.09
N GLY A 12 -33.46 -45.26 -26.58
CA GLY A 12 -33.12 -44.84 -25.22
C GLY A 12 -32.25 -43.57 -25.21
N ASP A 13 -31.49 -43.35 -24.14
CA ASP A 13 -30.54 -42.23 -24.00
C ASP A 13 -29.21 -42.55 -24.70
N VAL A 14 -29.28 -42.62 -26.03
CA VAL A 14 -28.18 -43.14 -26.89
C VAL A 14 -27.59 -42.09 -27.83
N GLN A 15 -28.15 -40.88 -27.91
CA GLN A 15 -27.59 -39.79 -28.71
C GLN A 15 -26.90 -38.75 -27.83
N GLN A 16 -25.79 -38.18 -28.32
CA GLN A 16 -24.97 -37.21 -27.59
C GLN A 16 -24.37 -37.74 -26.27
N THR A 17 -24.47 -39.05 -26.02
CA THR A 17 -23.99 -39.73 -24.80
C THR A 17 -22.66 -40.48 -24.98
N GLY A 18 -22.10 -40.51 -26.20
CA GLY A 18 -20.90 -41.29 -26.54
C GLY A 18 -21.20 -42.74 -26.97
N TYR A 19 -22.48 -43.15 -27.01
CA TYR A 19 -22.90 -44.50 -27.38
C TYR A 19 -22.32 -44.99 -28.72
N ARG A 20 -22.40 -44.18 -29.78
CA ARG A 20 -21.86 -44.54 -31.11
C ARG A 20 -20.36 -44.87 -31.05
N ASP A 21 -19.57 -44.09 -30.30
CA ASP A 21 -18.13 -44.32 -30.15
C ASP A 21 -17.88 -45.65 -29.44
N ARG A 22 -18.67 -45.94 -28.39
CA ARG A 22 -18.58 -47.20 -27.67
C ARG A 22 -18.99 -48.40 -28.53
N ALA A 23 -20.06 -48.28 -29.31
CA ALA A 23 -20.50 -49.31 -30.24
C ALA A 23 -19.42 -49.62 -31.30
N ILE A 24 -18.77 -48.58 -31.86
CA ILE A 24 -17.67 -48.74 -32.82
C ILE A 24 -16.49 -49.47 -32.15
N GLU A 25 -16.11 -49.07 -30.93
CA GLU A 25 -15.02 -49.72 -30.18
C GLU A 25 -15.29 -51.22 -29.93
N ILE A 26 -16.52 -51.56 -29.52
CA ILE A 26 -16.94 -52.96 -29.34
C ILE A 26 -16.85 -53.71 -30.68
N GLY A 27 -17.37 -53.11 -31.77
CA GLY A 27 -17.38 -53.73 -33.09
C GLY A 27 -15.96 -54.03 -33.60
N LYS A 28 -15.04 -53.08 -33.46
CA LYS A 28 -13.62 -53.27 -33.79
C LYS A 28 -12.98 -54.39 -32.98
N ARG A 29 -13.25 -54.45 -31.67
CA ARG A 29 -12.73 -55.50 -30.77
C ARG A 29 -13.24 -56.90 -31.13
N LEU A 30 -14.41 -57.00 -31.75
CA LEU A 30 -15.00 -58.25 -32.24
C LEU A 30 -14.69 -58.54 -33.72
N ASN A 31 -13.79 -57.76 -34.34
CA ASN A 31 -13.44 -57.84 -35.76
C ASN A 31 -14.63 -57.70 -36.71
N LEU A 32 -15.59 -56.84 -36.36
CA LEU A 32 -16.73 -56.48 -37.20
C LEU A 32 -16.41 -55.23 -38.03
N SER A 33 -16.99 -55.12 -39.22
CA SER A 33 -16.97 -53.92 -40.05
C SER A 33 -18.36 -53.32 -40.18
N GLY A 34 -18.49 -52.02 -40.48
CA GLY A 34 -19.79 -51.38 -40.59
C GLY A 34 -19.82 -49.91 -40.17
N TYR A 35 -20.98 -49.45 -39.71
CA TYR A 35 -21.14 -48.07 -39.23
C TYR A 35 -22.21 -47.91 -38.16
N ALA A 36 -22.11 -46.81 -37.42
CA ALA A 36 -23.16 -46.34 -36.52
C ALA A 36 -23.58 -44.91 -36.88
N GLU A 37 -24.87 -44.68 -37.09
CA GLU A 37 -25.47 -43.39 -37.43
C GLU A 37 -26.57 -42.99 -36.43
N ASN A 38 -26.70 -41.68 -36.18
CA ASN A 38 -27.84 -41.14 -35.46
C ASN A 38 -29.02 -40.96 -36.43
N LEU A 39 -30.20 -41.36 -36.00
CA LEU A 39 -31.45 -41.12 -36.71
C LEU A 39 -32.17 -39.88 -36.16
N PRO A 40 -32.94 -39.16 -36.99
CA PRO A 40 -33.64 -37.94 -36.57
C PRO A 40 -34.74 -38.20 -35.53
N ASP A 41 -35.17 -39.46 -35.35
CA ASP A 41 -36.16 -39.87 -34.35
C ASP A 41 -35.54 -40.19 -32.98
N GLY A 42 -34.26 -39.89 -32.76
CA GLY A 42 -33.56 -40.12 -31.50
C GLY A 42 -32.92 -41.51 -31.39
N ARG A 43 -33.15 -42.43 -32.34
CA ARG A 43 -32.52 -43.76 -32.32
C ARG A 43 -31.11 -43.75 -32.89
N VAL A 44 -30.36 -44.80 -32.62
CA VAL A 44 -29.07 -45.08 -33.29
C VAL A 44 -29.23 -46.31 -34.16
N ARG A 45 -28.88 -46.19 -35.44
CA ARG A 45 -28.80 -47.34 -36.34
C ARG A 45 -27.35 -47.81 -36.43
N ILE A 46 -27.15 -49.09 -36.21
CA ILE A 46 -25.86 -49.75 -36.38
C ILE A 46 -26.02 -50.79 -37.48
N VAL A 47 -25.14 -50.75 -38.46
CA VAL A 47 -24.98 -51.83 -39.44
C VAL A 47 -23.63 -52.45 -39.16
N ALA A 48 -23.60 -53.76 -38.91
CA ALA A 48 -22.38 -54.51 -38.64
C ALA A 48 -22.33 -55.78 -39.49
N GLU A 49 -21.17 -56.09 -40.05
CA GLU A 49 -20.88 -57.29 -40.81
C GLU A 49 -19.72 -58.05 -40.18
N GLY A 50 -19.82 -59.37 -40.19
CA GLY A 50 -18.77 -60.25 -39.66
C GLY A 50 -19.28 -61.66 -39.39
N GLU A 51 -18.50 -62.42 -38.64
CA GLU A 51 -18.88 -63.78 -38.24
C GLU A 51 -20.11 -63.75 -37.33
N GLU A 52 -21.02 -64.71 -37.53
CA GLU A 52 -22.27 -64.80 -36.77
C GLU A 52 -22.06 -64.84 -35.25
N GLU A 53 -21.00 -65.51 -34.78
CA GLU A 53 -20.63 -65.56 -33.36
C GLU A 53 -20.25 -64.17 -32.83
N SER A 54 -19.41 -63.44 -33.57
CA SER A 54 -19.04 -62.05 -33.24
C SER A 54 -20.24 -61.11 -33.26
N LEU A 55 -21.19 -61.29 -34.19
CA LEU A 55 -22.42 -60.48 -34.25
C LEU A 55 -23.34 -60.75 -33.07
N ASN A 56 -23.49 -62.01 -32.65
CA ASN A 56 -24.30 -62.35 -31.48
C ASN A 56 -23.70 -61.75 -30.20
N LYS A 57 -22.37 -61.79 -30.06
CA LYS A 57 -21.68 -61.13 -28.95
C LYS A 57 -21.77 -59.61 -29.03
N PHE A 58 -21.76 -59.05 -30.23
CA PHE A 58 -21.95 -57.62 -30.43
C PHE A 58 -23.34 -57.17 -29.95
N LEU A 59 -24.40 -57.92 -30.28
CA LEU A 59 -25.77 -57.63 -29.83
C LEU A 59 -25.91 -57.58 -28.31
N SER A 60 -25.19 -58.43 -27.57
CA SER A 60 -25.17 -58.37 -26.10
C SER A 60 -24.34 -57.20 -25.57
N ASP A 61 -23.18 -56.94 -26.18
CA ASP A 61 -22.23 -55.92 -25.70
C ASP A 61 -22.74 -54.49 -25.95
N VAL A 62 -23.63 -54.29 -26.93
CA VAL A 62 -24.21 -52.97 -27.24
C VAL A 62 -25.42 -52.61 -26.35
N ASP A 63 -25.95 -53.53 -25.52
CA ASP A 63 -26.92 -53.19 -24.46
C ASP A 63 -26.21 -52.54 -23.27
N ILE A 64 -25.85 -51.27 -23.43
CA ILE A 64 -25.05 -50.51 -22.47
C ILE A 64 -25.96 -49.75 -21.52
N LYS A 65 -25.72 -49.92 -20.21
CA LYS A 65 -26.37 -49.17 -19.14
C LYS A 65 -25.35 -48.61 -18.16
N ASN A 66 -25.21 -47.29 -18.14
CA ASN A 66 -24.37 -46.55 -17.21
C ASN A 66 -24.95 -45.13 -16.97
N ALA A 67 -24.21 -44.28 -16.25
CA ALA A 67 -24.69 -42.93 -15.87
C ALA A 67 -24.95 -41.99 -17.07
N LEU A 68 -24.34 -42.24 -18.22
CA LEU A 68 -24.45 -41.40 -19.41
C LEU A 68 -25.25 -42.06 -20.53
N ILE A 69 -25.24 -43.39 -20.62
CA ILE A 69 -25.86 -44.18 -21.69
C ILE A 69 -26.90 -45.11 -21.06
N ASN A 70 -28.13 -45.05 -21.55
CA ASN A 70 -29.20 -45.95 -21.13
C ASN A 70 -29.92 -46.53 -22.35
N VAL A 71 -29.59 -47.78 -22.72
CA VAL A 71 -30.30 -48.50 -23.77
C VAL A 71 -31.61 -49.06 -23.22
N GLU A 72 -32.73 -48.69 -23.85
CA GLU A 72 -34.07 -49.14 -23.47
C GLU A 72 -34.56 -50.29 -24.34
N ARG A 73 -34.32 -50.21 -25.65
CA ARG A 73 -34.77 -51.22 -26.61
C ARG A 73 -33.78 -51.39 -27.74
N ILE A 74 -33.55 -52.66 -28.12
CA ILE A 74 -32.76 -53.05 -29.27
C ILE A 74 -33.64 -53.88 -30.20
N ASP A 75 -33.91 -53.36 -31.38
CA ASP A 75 -34.54 -54.08 -32.48
C ASP A 75 -33.43 -54.49 -33.47
N HIS A 76 -33.36 -55.75 -33.91
CA HIS A 76 -32.34 -56.18 -34.86
C HIS A 76 -32.88 -57.13 -35.94
N SER A 77 -32.23 -57.12 -37.10
CA SER A 77 -32.50 -58.03 -38.22
C SER A 77 -31.19 -58.51 -38.83
N ILE A 78 -31.08 -59.81 -39.08
CA ILE A 78 -29.91 -60.43 -39.72
C ILE A 78 -30.21 -60.67 -41.20
N SER A 79 -29.27 -60.34 -42.07
CA SER A 79 -29.28 -60.60 -43.51
C SER A 79 -27.94 -61.16 -43.97
N ASP A 80 -27.84 -61.48 -45.25
CA ASP A 80 -26.54 -61.82 -45.85
C ASP A 80 -25.63 -60.58 -45.91
N ALA A 81 -24.33 -60.81 -45.73
CA ALA A 81 -23.32 -59.75 -45.78
C ALA A 81 -23.15 -59.23 -47.21
N THR A 82 -23.05 -57.92 -47.35
CA THR A 82 -22.77 -57.27 -48.65
C THR A 82 -21.28 -57.18 -48.91
N GLY A 83 -20.44 -57.22 -47.88
CA GLY A 83 -18.98 -57.10 -47.99
C GLY A 83 -18.54 -55.68 -48.33
N GLU A 84 -19.41 -54.69 -48.13
CA GLU A 84 -19.19 -53.28 -48.52
C GLU A 84 -18.32 -52.52 -47.51
N PHE A 85 -18.05 -53.08 -46.33
CA PHE A 85 -17.36 -52.40 -45.25
C PHE A 85 -16.00 -53.02 -44.93
N SER A 86 -14.95 -52.19 -44.99
CA SER A 86 -13.57 -52.57 -44.63
C SER A 86 -13.16 -52.18 -43.20
N ASP A 87 -13.90 -51.29 -42.55
CA ASP A 87 -13.70 -50.85 -41.16
C ASP A 87 -15.05 -50.52 -40.52
N PHE A 88 -15.04 -50.31 -39.19
CA PHE A 88 -16.17 -49.83 -38.42
C PHE A 88 -16.01 -48.31 -38.15
N HIS A 89 -16.93 -47.49 -38.64
CA HIS A 89 -16.83 -46.02 -38.51
C HIS A 89 -18.12 -45.34 -38.04
N LYS A 90 -18.00 -44.10 -37.57
CA LYS A 90 -19.15 -43.25 -37.25
C LYS A 90 -19.64 -42.58 -38.53
N LEU A 91 -20.93 -42.69 -38.83
CA LEU A 91 -21.55 -42.00 -39.93
C LEU A 91 -22.31 -40.78 -39.40
N VAL A 92 -21.99 -39.61 -39.94
CA VAL A 92 -22.60 -38.33 -39.56
C VAL A 92 -23.78 -38.07 -40.49
N GLY A 93 -24.96 -37.85 -39.91
CA GLY A 93 -26.17 -37.56 -40.67
C GLY A 93 -26.08 -36.21 -41.40
N LYS A 94 -26.86 -36.05 -42.48
CA LYS A 94 -27.01 -34.72 -43.13
C LYS A 94 -27.64 -33.74 -42.13
N GLY A 95 -27.00 -32.61 -41.89
CA GLY A 95 -27.46 -31.56 -40.94
C GLY A 95 -26.97 -31.73 -39.49
N GLU A 96 -26.48 -32.92 -39.10
CA GLU A 96 -25.98 -33.15 -37.72
C GLU A 96 -24.81 -32.22 -37.35
N THR A 97 -23.95 -31.93 -38.33
CA THR A 97 -22.83 -31.00 -38.14
C THR A 97 -23.30 -29.54 -38.05
N ASP A 98 -24.28 -29.16 -38.86
CA ASP A 98 -24.77 -27.78 -38.94
C ASP A 98 -25.44 -27.37 -37.62
N GLU A 99 -26.31 -28.22 -37.06
CA GLU A 99 -26.95 -27.98 -35.76
C GLU A 99 -25.92 -27.83 -34.61
N ARG A 100 -24.85 -28.64 -34.63
CA ARG A 100 -23.77 -28.54 -33.64
C ARG A 100 -22.98 -27.25 -33.78
N LEU A 101 -22.75 -26.79 -35.01
CA LEU A 101 -22.06 -25.53 -35.29
C LEU A 101 -22.89 -24.32 -34.84
N ASP A 102 -24.20 -24.33 -35.08
CA ASP A 102 -25.10 -23.26 -34.63
C ASP A 102 -25.16 -23.16 -33.10
N THR A 103 -25.20 -24.32 -32.44
CA THR A 103 -25.13 -24.40 -30.97
C THR A 103 -23.80 -23.83 -30.46
N ALA A 104 -22.68 -24.23 -31.07
CA ALA A 104 -21.35 -23.73 -30.71
C ALA A 104 -21.24 -22.21 -30.94
N ALA A 105 -21.79 -21.69 -32.04
CA ALA A 105 -21.80 -20.26 -32.35
C ALA A 105 -22.59 -19.48 -31.29
N THR A 106 -23.70 -20.02 -30.80
CA THR A 106 -24.50 -19.41 -29.73
C THR A 106 -23.72 -19.35 -28.42
N LEU A 107 -23.11 -20.47 -28.00
CA LEU A 107 -22.27 -20.52 -26.79
C LEU A 107 -21.08 -19.56 -26.86
N LEU A 108 -20.43 -19.45 -28.03
CA LEU A 108 -19.33 -18.51 -28.25
C LEU A 108 -19.81 -17.05 -28.13
N LYS A 109 -20.99 -16.73 -28.66
CA LYS A 109 -21.57 -15.39 -28.53
C LYS A 109 -21.85 -15.02 -27.07
N GLU A 110 -22.39 -15.95 -26.28
CA GLU A 110 -22.62 -15.74 -24.85
C GLU A 110 -21.30 -15.51 -24.09
N LEU A 111 -20.28 -16.33 -24.37
CA LEU A 111 -18.95 -16.15 -23.78
C LEU A 111 -18.35 -14.78 -24.11
N ILE A 112 -18.45 -14.34 -25.36
CA ILE A 112 -17.97 -13.01 -25.78
C ILE A 112 -18.70 -11.89 -25.01
N ASN A 113 -20.01 -12.03 -24.79
CA ASN A 113 -20.77 -11.03 -24.03
C ASN A 113 -20.32 -10.98 -22.56
N VAL A 114 -20.24 -12.14 -21.89
CA VAL A 114 -19.82 -12.20 -20.47
C VAL A 114 -18.40 -11.66 -20.29
N THR A 115 -17.49 -12.01 -21.19
CA THR A 115 -16.11 -11.52 -21.15
C THR A 115 -16.05 -10.01 -21.40
N ARG A 116 -16.75 -9.49 -22.40
CA ARG A 116 -16.81 -8.04 -22.70
C ARG A 116 -17.32 -7.25 -21.49
N ASP A 117 -18.39 -7.70 -20.86
CA ASP A 117 -18.99 -7.04 -19.71
C ASP A 117 -18.06 -7.11 -18.47
N GLY A 118 -17.41 -8.25 -18.26
CA GLY A 118 -16.41 -8.43 -17.21
C GLY A 118 -15.23 -7.47 -17.37
N PHE A 119 -14.68 -7.36 -18.59
CA PHE A 119 -13.60 -6.41 -18.89
C PHE A 119 -14.04 -4.96 -18.74
N ALA A 120 -15.24 -4.59 -19.20
CA ALA A 120 -15.75 -3.23 -19.04
C ALA A 120 -15.84 -2.80 -17.56
N LYS A 121 -16.35 -3.68 -16.68
CA LYS A 121 -16.38 -3.44 -15.22
C LYS A 121 -14.99 -3.36 -14.59
N THR A 122 -14.05 -4.15 -15.10
CA THR A 122 -12.67 -4.15 -14.60
C THR A 122 -11.96 -2.85 -14.97
N ILE A 123 -12.13 -2.39 -16.21
CA ILE A 123 -11.58 -1.11 -16.69
C ILE A 123 -12.14 0.05 -15.86
N SER A 124 -13.44 0.09 -15.61
CA SER A 124 -14.05 1.17 -14.82
C SER A 124 -13.57 1.18 -13.37
N ALA A 125 -13.37 0.01 -12.74
CA ALA A 125 -12.79 -0.10 -11.41
C ALA A 125 -11.32 0.36 -11.36
N ILE A 126 -10.52 0.03 -12.38
CA ILE A 126 -9.14 0.51 -12.49
C ILE A 126 -9.12 2.03 -12.66
N GLU A 127 -10.03 2.59 -13.47
CA GLU A 127 -10.13 4.04 -13.65
C GLU A 127 -10.53 4.76 -12.35
N SER A 128 -11.44 4.20 -11.55
CA SER A 128 -11.80 4.80 -10.26
C SER A 128 -10.62 4.78 -9.30
N VAL A 129 -9.93 3.64 -9.18
CA VAL A 129 -8.72 3.53 -8.34
C VAL A 129 -7.64 4.52 -8.80
N ARG A 130 -7.44 4.66 -10.11
CA ARG A 130 -6.48 5.64 -10.65
C ARG A 130 -6.86 7.06 -10.25
N ARG A 131 -8.14 7.46 -10.37
CA ARG A 131 -8.62 8.80 -9.96
C ARG A 131 -8.40 9.04 -8.47
N ASP A 132 -8.76 8.08 -7.62
CA ASP A 132 -8.60 8.19 -6.17
C ASP A 132 -7.12 8.29 -5.78
N THR A 133 -6.26 7.50 -6.43
CA THR A 133 -4.81 7.54 -6.23
C THR A 133 -4.24 8.91 -6.62
N SER A 134 -4.62 9.44 -7.78
CA SER A 134 -4.18 10.78 -8.20
C SER A 134 -4.63 11.87 -7.22
N ALA A 135 -5.89 11.82 -6.75
CA ALA A 135 -6.40 12.78 -5.77
C ALA A 135 -5.69 12.66 -4.40
N MET A 136 -5.28 11.45 -4.01
CA MET A 136 -4.49 11.23 -2.79
C MET A 136 -3.08 11.79 -2.92
N LEU A 137 -2.41 11.59 -4.06
CA LEU A 137 -1.08 12.14 -4.32
C LEU A 137 -1.10 13.68 -4.25
N GLU A 138 -2.07 14.34 -4.88
CA GLU A 138 -2.22 15.80 -4.78
C GLU A 138 -2.45 16.31 -3.34
N LYS A 139 -3.10 15.49 -2.49
CA LYS A 139 -3.26 15.82 -1.07
C LYS A 139 -1.97 15.65 -0.29
N GLN A 140 -1.17 14.63 -0.61
CA GLN A 140 0.15 14.42 -0.02
C GLN A 140 1.10 15.55 -0.40
N ASP A 141 1.14 15.95 -1.67
CA ASP A 141 1.96 17.08 -2.13
C ASP A 141 1.62 18.36 -1.35
N ARG A 142 0.33 18.68 -1.21
CA ARG A 142 -0.14 19.82 -0.38
C ARG A 142 0.20 19.68 1.10
N MET A 143 0.31 18.47 1.63
CA MET A 143 0.70 18.23 3.01
C MET A 143 2.20 18.45 3.19
N LEU A 144 3.02 17.97 2.25
CA LEU A 144 4.47 18.19 2.24
C LEU A 144 4.79 19.68 2.17
N GLU A 145 4.16 20.43 1.26
CA GLU A 145 4.33 21.89 1.19
C GLU A 145 3.99 22.59 2.51
N LYS A 146 2.95 22.12 3.21
CA LYS A 146 2.58 22.68 4.53
C LYS A 146 3.60 22.33 5.61
N GLN A 147 4.18 21.13 5.56
CA GLN A 147 5.23 20.71 6.48
C GLN A 147 6.50 21.53 6.24
N ASP A 148 6.92 21.73 5.00
CA ASP A 148 8.07 22.56 4.65
C ASP A 148 7.91 23.99 5.19
N ARG A 149 6.74 24.60 4.98
CA ARG A 149 6.42 25.93 5.55
C ARG A 149 6.39 25.95 7.07
N MET A 150 6.08 24.84 7.72
CA MET A 150 6.11 24.73 9.18
C MET A 150 7.54 24.63 9.69
N LEU A 151 8.39 23.84 9.01
CA LEU A 151 9.80 23.72 9.32
C LEU A 151 10.50 25.07 9.17
N GLU A 152 10.29 25.80 8.07
CA GLU A 152 10.84 27.15 7.89
C GLU A 152 10.42 28.12 9.01
N LYS A 153 9.17 28.01 9.49
CA LYS A 153 8.70 28.84 10.62
C LYS A 153 9.36 28.44 11.94
N GLN A 154 9.61 27.15 12.16
CA GLN A 154 10.31 26.66 13.34
C GLN A 154 11.77 27.11 13.32
N ASP A 155 12.46 27.01 12.18
CA ASP A 155 13.84 27.48 12.04
C ASP A 155 13.95 28.98 12.36
N ARG A 156 13.05 29.80 11.81
CA ARG A 156 12.97 31.24 12.14
C ARG A 156 12.65 31.52 13.61
N MET A 157 11.93 30.61 14.27
CA MET A 157 11.63 30.74 15.69
C MET A 157 12.86 30.40 16.53
N LEU A 158 13.62 29.38 16.14
CA LEU A 158 14.90 29.02 16.78
C LEU A 158 15.90 30.17 16.66
N GLU A 159 16.07 30.76 15.48
CA GLU A 159 16.93 31.93 15.29
C GLU A 159 16.56 33.10 16.23
N LYS A 160 15.26 33.38 16.36
CA LYS A 160 14.77 34.42 17.28
C LYS A 160 15.03 34.08 18.74
N GLN A 161 14.92 32.80 19.11
CA GLN A 161 15.23 32.34 20.46
C GLN A 161 16.74 32.46 20.74
N ASP A 162 17.60 32.13 19.78
CA ASP A 162 19.05 32.30 19.91
C ASP A 162 19.43 33.76 20.15
N ILE A 163 18.86 34.69 19.37
CA ILE A 163 19.04 36.14 19.57
C ILE A 163 18.55 36.55 20.97
N THR A 164 17.40 36.03 21.41
CA THR A 164 16.85 36.35 22.74
C THR A 164 17.77 35.86 23.85
N ILE A 165 18.32 34.65 23.71
CA ILE A 165 19.29 34.07 24.65
C ILE A 165 20.57 34.91 24.69
N GLU A 166 21.06 35.38 23.54
CA GLU A 166 22.24 36.26 23.46
C GLU A 166 22.01 37.58 24.19
N ILE A 167 20.88 38.24 23.95
CA ILE A 167 20.50 39.47 24.66
C ILE A 167 20.41 39.22 26.17
N LEU A 168 19.78 38.12 26.59
CA LEU A 168 19.68 37.77 28.02
C LEU A 168 21.04 37.53 28.67
N LYS A 169 22.00 36.93 27.94
CA LYS A 169 23.38 36.79 28.42
C LYS A 169 24.04 38.16 28.60
N SER A 170 23.92 39.05 27.60
CA SER A 170 24.46 40.42 27.70
C SER A 170 23.86 41.18 28.88
N VAL A 171 22.53 41.17 29.04
CA VAL A 171 21.86 41.85 30.16
C VAL A 171 22.29 41.26 31.51
N LYS A 172 22.51 39.94 31.59
CA LYS A 172 23.03 39.29 32.80
C LYS A 172 24.45 39.76 33.12
N GLU A 173 25.31 39.90 32.10
CA GLU A 173 26.65 40.46 32.22
C GLU A 173 26.60 41.89 32.77
N ASP A 174 25.84 42.77 32.11
CA ASP A 174 25.66 44.17 32.49
C ASP A 174 25.12 44.30 33.92
N THR A 175 24.14 43.48 34.29
CA THR A 175 23.57 43.48 35.64
C THR A 175 24.60 43.05 36.70
N SER A 176 25.49 42.12 36.34
CA SER A 176 26.56 41.67 37.24
C SER A 176 27.60 42.78 37.44
N GLN A 177 27.98 43.49 36.37
CA GLN A 177 28.87 44.64 36.43
C GLN A 177 28.27 45.78 37.26
N ILE A 178 27.00 46.13 37.02
CA ILE A 178 26.28 47.15 37.81
C ILE A 178 26.29 46.79 39.31
N ARG A 179 26.10 45.52 39.65
CA ARG A 179 26.14 45.06 41.04
C ARG A 179 27.52 45.26 41.67
N GLU A 180 28.59 45.00 40.92
CA GLU A 180 29.96 45.23 41.36
C GLU A 180 30.25 46.73 41.55
N ASP A 181 29.94 47.56 40.54
CA ASP A 181 30.09 49.02 40.61
C ASP A 181 29.33 49.60 41.81
N THR A 182 28.10 49.14 42.04
CA THR A 182 27.28 49.56 43.18
C THR A 182 27.96 49.21 44.51
N SER A 183 28.60 48.04 44.60
CA SER A 183 29.37 47.63 45.79
C SER A 183 30.60 48.52 46.00
N GLN A 184 31.32 48.87 44.93
CA GLN A 184 32.47 49.77 45.00
C GLN A 184 32.06 51.17 45.45
N ILE A 185 30.96 51.71 44.91
CA ILE A 185 30.39 53.00 45.33
C ILE A 185 30.04 53.00 46.82
N SER A 186 29.44 51.92 47.33
CA SER A 186 29.16 51.77 48.76
C SER A 186 30.43 51.86 49.61
N GLY A 187 31.53 51.22 49.17
CA GLY A 187 32.81 51.28 49.87
C GLY A 187 33.45 52.67 49.83
N ILE A 188 33.39 53.37 48.70
CA ILE A 188 33.85 54.76 48.59
C ILE A 188 33.06 55.65 49.53
N ARG A 189 31.73 55.47 49.58
CA ARG A 189 30.87 56.24 50.49
C ARG A 189 31.26 56.03 51.95
N GLU A 190 31.47 54.79 52.39
CA GLU A 190 31.90 54.48 53.75
C GLU A 190 33.28 55.09 54.08
N ASN A 191 34.25 54.98 53.16
CA ASN A 191 35.57 55.60 53.33
C ASN A 191 35.49 57.12 53.40
N THR A 192 34.59 57.72 52.61
CA THR A 192 34.35 59.17 52.62
C THR A 192 33.74 59.62 53.95
N GLU A 193 32.75 58.90 54.46
CA GLU A 193 32.15 59.14 55.77
C GLU A 193 33.22 59.06 56.89
N LYS A 194 34.07 58.02 56.91
CA LYS A 194 35.19 57.91 57.86
C LYS A 194 36.21 59.03 57.71
N MET A 195 36.47 59.52 56.50
CA MET A 195 37.40 60.62 56.27
C MET A 195 36.84 61.94 56.80
N LEU A 196 35.53 62.20 56.60
CA LEU A 196 34.83 63.36 57.14
C LEU A 196 34.85 63.34 58.68
N GLU A 197 34.56 62.19 59.31
CA GLU A 197 34.68 62.05 60.78
C GLU A 197 36.10 62.39 61.29
N LYS A 198 37.14 61.91 60.59
CA LYS A 198 38.53 62.26 60.93
C LYS A 198 38.84 63.74 60.74
N GLN A 199 38.29 64.38 59.71
CA GLN A 199 38.42 65.81 59.49
C GLN A 199 37.75 66.61 60.61
N ASP A 200 36.54 66.21 61.03
CA ASP A 200 35.82 66.84 62.14
C ASP A 200 36.64 66.78 63.44
N ILE A 201 37.20 65.62 63.79
CA ILE A 201 38.10 65.45 64.94
C ILE A 201 39.34 66.35 64.83
N THR A 202 39.96 66.41 63.65
CA THR A 202 41.16 67.21 63.42
C THR A 202 40.88 68.71 63.58
N ILE A 203 39.74 69.17 63.06
CA ILE A 203 39.27 70.55 63.21
C ILE A 203 39.04 70.88 64.69
N GLU A 204 38.45 69.95 65.45
CA GLU A 204 38.23 70.11 66.89
C GLU A 204 39.55 70.22 67.67
N ILE A 205 40.53 69.38 67.38
CA ILE A 205 41.89 69.46 67.96
C ILE A 205 42.56 70.79 67.62
N LEU A 206 42.52 71.21 66.35
CA LEU A 206 43.12 72.48 65.91
C LEU A 206 42.48 73.68 66.60
N LYS A 207 41.16 73.67 66.81
CA LYS A 207 40.45 74.70 67.59
C LYS A 207 40.93 74.74 69.05
N GLY A 208 41.07 73.58 69.70
CA GLY A 208 41.60 73.49 71.06
C GLY A 208 43.04 74.00 71.19
N VAL A 209 43.92 73.67 70.22
CA VAL A 209 45.29 74.20 70.19
C VAL A 209 45.30 75.71 69.98
N THR A 210 44.45 76.26 69.10
CA THR A 210 44.34 77.72 68.96
C THR A 210 43.88 78.40 70.25
N ASP A 211 42.94 77.81 71.00
CA ASP A 211 42.51 78.35 72.31
C ASP A 211 43.63 78.30 73.36
N GLU A 212 44.42 77.21 73.43
CA GLU A 212 45.61 77.13 74.31
C GLU A 212 46.72 78.12 73.91
N THR A 213 46.90 78.35 72.60
CA THR A 213 47.91 79.30 72.08
C THR A 213 47.50 80.76 72.32
N ILE A 214 46.19 81.05 72.36
CA ILE A 214 45.66 82.37 72.71
C ILE A 214 45.83 82.62 74.20
N HIS A 215 45.51 81.64 75.07
CA HIS A 215 45.71 81.78 76.51
C HIS A 215 47.18 81.92 76.93
N THR A 216 48.11 81.21 76.29
CA THR A 216 49.55 81.34 76.60
C THR A 216 50.17 82.66 76.12
N ARG A 217 49.55 83.34 75.15
CA ARG A 217 49.98 84.68 74.69
C ARG A 217 49.53 85.83 75.58
N GLU A 218 48.52 85.66 76.43
CA GLU A 218 48.08 86.69 77.37
C GLU A 218 48.99 86.80 78.61
N ASP A 219 49.78 85.76 78.91
CA ASP A 219 50.65 85.70 80.11
C ASP A 219 52.13 86.08 79.89
N THR A 220 52.49 86.68 78.74
CA THR A 220 53.86 87.15 78.50
C THR A 220 54.05 88.64 78.90
N PRO A 221 54.90 88.98 79.90
CA PRO A 221 55.08 90.35 80.35
C PRO A 221 55.81 91.21 79.31
N THR A 222 55.25 92.38 79.01
CA THR A 222 55.82 93.39 78.10
C THR A 222 57.11 93.98 78.69
N ILE A 223 58.28 93.61 78.15
CA ILE A 223 59.56 94.28 78.48
C ILE A 223 59.77 95.44 77.51
N ARG A 224 59.65 96.66 78.04
CA ARG A 224 59.94 97.93 77.35
C ARG A 224 61.46 98.20 77.44
N ALA A 225 62.20 98.07 76.34
CA ALA A 225 63.62 98.45 76.30
C ALA A 225 63.93 99.45 75.18
N LYS A 226 64.70 100.46 75.59
CA LYS A 226 65.00 101.76 74.98
C LYS A 226 65.68 101.69 73.60
N ARG A 227 65.37 102.71 72.80
CA ARG A 227 66.17 103.25 71.70
C ARG A 227 67.66 103.28 72.04
N GLU A 228 68.51 102.84 71.11
CA GLU A 228 69.79 103.49 70.85
C GLU A 228 70.08 103.54 69.34
N LYS A 229 70.35 104.76 68.88
CA LYS A 229 70.86 105.09 67.54
C LYS A 229 72.32 104.64 67.46
N LYS A 230 72.74 104.05 66.35
CA LYS A 230 74.05 104.35 65.76
C LYS A 230 74.13 103.97 64.27
N THR A 231 74.28 105.01 63.47
CA THR A 231 74.95 105.09 62.18
C THR A 231 76.20 104.21 62.08
N ARG A 232 76.27 103.35 61.06
CA ARG A 232 77.03 103.56 59.83
C ARG A 232 76.64 102.53 58.78
#